data_AF-A0A8T5SWB7-F1
#
_entry.id   AF-A0A8T5SWB7-F1
#
_cell.length_a   1.000
_cell.length_b   1.000
_cell.length_c   1.000
_cell.angle_alpha   90.00
_cell.angle_beta   90.00
_cell.angle_gamma   90.00
#
_symmetry.space_group_name_H-M   'P 1'
#
loop_
_entity.id
_entity.type
_entity.pdbx_description
1 polymer ?
#
loop_
_entity_poly.entity_id
_entity_poly.type
_entity_poly.pdbx_seq_one_letter_code
_entity_poly.pdbx_strand_id
1 'polypeptide(L)'
;MSLRLRNFALLVVFVVLAVLTSTIMWDLFNWRMLPHILLVISVAVIGENLVSSQGYYHYTRQETNGPFVRSVPLWIMFLWVFCVQTGFLVSLNLGLGGISACLMSGILISIADLLLIEPFMSRTMELWRWTPVVNGYFRIVPSKVHRFTAPPGNYVTWFVFPILANCFLVSLMIFF
;
A
#
# COMPACT_ATOMS: atom_id res chain seq x y z
N MET A 1 -7.00 27.90 -0.34
CA MET A 1 -6.65 26.87 -1.33
C MET A 1 -7.94 26.42 -2.00
N SER A 2 -8.04 26.40 -3.33
CA SER A 2 -9.30 26.04 -4.01
C SER A 2 -9.72 24.60 -3.64
N LEU A 3 -11.02 24.33 -3.59
CA LEU A 3 -11.57 22.99 -3.29
C LEU A 3 -10.93 21.92 -4.19
N ARG A 4 -10.73 22.26 -5.47
CA ARG A 4 -10.06 21.39 -6.46
C ARG A 4 -8.62 21.06 -6.08
N LEU A 5 -7.85 22.00 -5.54
CA LEU A 5 -6.47 21.76 -5.12
C LEU A 5 -6.39 20.81 -3.91
N ARG A 6 -7.34 20.90 -2.98
CA ARG A 6 -7.43 19.95 -1.84
C ARG A 6 -7.73 18.53 -2.32
N ASN A 7 -8.60 18.38 -3.31
CA ASN A 7 -8.96 17.08 -3.87
C ASN A 7 -7.84 16.35 -4.60
N PHE A 8 -6.75 17.03 -4.96
CA PHE A 8 -5.61 16.42 -5.64
C PHE A 8 -4.37 16.36 -4.75
N ALA A 9 -4.41 16.93 -3.55
CA ALA A 9 -3.24 17.04 -2.69
C ALA A 9 -2.62 15.67 -2.37
N LEU A 10 -3.43 14.71 -1.92
CA LEU A 10 -2.95 13.35 -1.63
C LEU A 10 -2.45 12.64 -2.88
N LEU A 11 -3.15 12.79 -4.00
CA LEU A 11 -2.71 12.23 -5.27
C LEU A 11 -1.34 12.78 -5.67
N VAL A 12 -1.16 14.10 -5.64
CA VAL A 12 0.13 14.73 -5.98
C VAL A 12 1.22 14.25 -5.04
N VAL A 13 0.97 14.21 -3.73
CA VAL A 13 1.95 13.73 -2.74
C VAL A 13 2.37 12.30 -3.05
N PHE A 14 1.43 11.36 -3.20
CA PHE A 14 1.78 9.97 -3.41
C PHE A 14 2.34 9.69 -4.81
N VAL A 15 1.91 10.43 -5.84
CA VAL A 15 2.53 10.36 -7.17
C VAL A 15 3.99 10.81 -7.09
N VAL A 16 4.27 11.95 -6.44
CA VAL A 16 5.65 12.44 -6.29
C VAL A 16 6.50 11.44 -5.50
N LEU A 17 6.00 10.95 -4.37
CA LEU A 17 6.71 9.96 -3.56
C LEU A 17 6.97 8.66 -4.33
N ALA A 18 5.97 8.13 -5.03
CA ALA A 18 6.10 6.92 -5.83
C ALA A 18 7.06 7.10 -7.02
N VAL A 19 7.06 8.27 -7.66
CA VAL A 19 8.01 8.61 -8.72
C VAL A 19 9.43 8.66 -8.16
N LEU A 20 9.64 9.36 -7.03
CA LEU A 20 10.97 9.45 -6.41
C LEU A 20 11.52 8.08 -6.03
N THR A 21 10.72 7.24 -5.36
CA THR A 21 11.16 5.89 -5.01
C THR A 21 11.38 5.03 -6.25
N SER A 22 10.53 5.17 -7.28
CA SER A 22 10.67 4.42 -8.53
C SER A 22 11.91 4.84 -9.30
N THR A 23 12.29 6.13 -9.29
CA THR A 23 13.52 6.62 -9.91
C THR A 23 14.75 6.04 -9.22
N ILE A 24 14.80 6.07 -7.89
CA ILE A 24 15.92 5.47 -7.14
C ILE A 24 16.01 3.96 -7.43
N MET A 25 14.87 3.27 -7.40
CA MET A 25 14.81 1.84 -7.73
C MET A 25 15.19 1.56 -9.19
N TRP A 26 14.84 2.45 -10.13
CA TRP A 26 15.22 2.33 -11.54
C TRP A 26 16.73 2.42 -11.72
N ASP A 27 17.41 3.32 -11.01
CA ASP A 27 18.86 3.42 -11.07
C ASP A 27 19.56 2.14 -10.53
N LEU A 28 18.92 1.44 -9.58
CA LEU A 28 19.44 0.20 -9.01
C LEU A 28 19.12 -1.04 -9.86
N PHE A 29 17.93 -1.13 -10.43
CA PHE A 29 17.41 -2.35 -11.06
C PHE A 29 17.11 -2.23 -12.56
N ASN A 30 17.28 -1.03 -13.13
CA ASN A 30 17.01 -0.67 -14.52
C ASN A 30 15.56 -0.99 -14.95
N TRP A 31 15.39 -1.37 -16.21
CA TRP A 31 14.09 -1.66 -16.85
C TRP A 31 13.25 -2.71 -16.10
N ARG A 32 13.87 -3.57 -15.27
CA ARG A 32 13.19 -4.59 -14.47
C ARG A 32 12.24 -3.97 -13.44
N MET A 33 12.37 -2.67 -13.15
CA MET A 33 11.37 -1.96 -12.33
C MET A 33 10.03 -1.78 -13.01
N LEU A 34 9.96 -1.71 -14.33
CA LEU A 34 8.69 -1.55 -15.03
C LEU A 34 7.69 -2.67 -14.71
N PRO A 35 8.02 -3.96 -14.88
CA PRO A 35 7.10 -5.04 -14.52
C PRO A 35 6.79 -5.09 -13.01
N HIS A 36 7.72 -4.68 -12.14
CA HIS A 36 7.46 -4.58 -10.69
C HIS A 36 6.42 -3.51 -10.37
N ILE A 37 6.56 -2.29 -10.92
CA ILE A 37 5.60 -1.20 -10.74
C ILE A 37 4.22 -1.62 -11.26
N LEU A 38 4.16 -2.24 -12.44
CA LEU A 38 2.92 -2.73 -13.02
C LEU A 38 2.25 -3.81 -12.16
N LEU A 39 3.04 -4.73 -11.57
CA LEU A 39 2.53 -5.72 -10.63
C LEU A 39 1.91 -5.05 -9.39
N VAL A 40 2.62 -4.10 -8.77
CA VAL A 40 2.15 -3.39 -7.58
C VAL A 40 0.87 -2.61 -7.85
N ILE A 41 0.82 -1.83 -8.94
CA ILE A 41 -0.37 -1.07 -9.33
C ILE A 41 -1.54 -2.01 -9.61
N SER A 42 -1.33 -3.10 -10.36
CA SER A 42 -2.40 -4.03 -10.72
C SER A 42 -3.02 -4.69 -9.50
N VAL A 43 -2.20 -5.17 -8.57
CA VAL A 43 -2.67 -5.80 -7.33
C VAL A 43 -3.35 -4.78 -6.43
N ALA A 44 -2.80 -3.58 -6.28
CA ALA A 44 -3.43 -2.51 -5.52
C ALA A 44 -4.81 -2.15 -6.08
N VAL A 45 -4.95 -1.94 -7.39
CA VAL A 45 -6.24 -1.64 -8.03
C VAL A 45 -7.25 -2.75 -7.77
N ILE A 46 -6.88 -3.99 -8.08
CA ILE A 46 -7.79 -5.13 -8.01
C ILE A 46 -8.17 -5.42 -6.57
N GLY A 47 -7.18 -5.52 -5.68
CA GLY A 47 -7.34 -5.83 -4.27
C GLY A 47 -8.22 -4.80 -3.57
N GLU A 48 -7.91 -3.51 -3.72
CA GLU A 48 -8.67 -2.44 -3.07
C GLU A 48 -10.11 -2.38 -3.57
N ASN A 49 -10.33 -2.54 -4.88
CA ASN A 49 -11.68 -2.53 -5.42
C ASN A 49 -12.48 -3.75 -4.95
N LEU A 50 -11.88 -4.93 -4.87
CA LEU A 50 -12.54 -6.16 -4.42
C LEU A 50 -12.91 -6.08 -2.93
N VAL A 51 -11.98 -5.64 -2.09
CA VAL A 51 -12.22 -5.52 -0.65
C VAL A 51 -13.24 -4.40 -0.38
N SER A 52 -13.18 -3.29 -1.11
CA SER A 52 -14.18 -2.23 -1.03
C SER A 52 -15.56 -2.68 -1.52
N SER A 53 -15.65 -3.45 -2.60
CA SER A 53 -16.95 -3.94 -3.13
C SER A 53 -17.62 -4.95 -2.21
N GLN A 54 -16.84 -5.65 -1.39
CA GLN A 54 -17.34 -6.55 -0.36
C GLN A 54 -17.80 -5.81 0.91
N GLY A 55 -17.56 -4.49 1.01
CA GLY A 55 -17.99 -3.67 2.14
C GLY A 55 -17.01 -3.63 3.31
N TYR A 56 -15.76 -4.03 3.10
CA TYR A 56 -14.73 -3.96 4.14
C TYR A 56 -14.14 -2.56 4.30
N TYR A 57 -13.80 -1.91 3.19
CA TYR A 57 -13.28 -0.56 3.18
C TYR A 57 -14.31 0.42 2.64
N HIS A 58 -14.58 1.45 3.43
CA HIS A 58 -15.41 2.57 3.05
C HIS A 58 -14.56 3.83 3.02
N TYR A 59 -14.08 4.17 1.83
CA TYR A 59 -13.37 5.42 1.61
C TYR A 59 -14.34 6.60 1.76
N THR A 60 -14.00 7.53 2.65
CA THR A 60 -14.85 8.70 2.87
C THR A 60 -14.72 9.62 1.67
N ARG A 61 -15.84 10.13 1.15
CA ARG A 61 -15.82 11.14 0.08
C ARG A 61 -15.55 12.54 0.64
N GLN A 62 -14.58 12.65 1.54
CA GLN A 62 -14.04 13.95 1.95
C GLN A 62 -13.36 14.59 0.75
N GLU A 63 -13.37 15.92 0.70
CA GLU A 63 -12.77 16.69 -0.40
C GLU A 63 -11.35 16.22 -0.69
N THR A 64 -10.53 16.00 0.34
CA THR A 64 -9.13 15.60 0.23
C THR A 64 -8.87 14.19 -0.31
N ASN A 65 -9.88 13.32 -0.36
CA ASN A 65 -9.70 11.90 -0.65
C ASN A 65 -9.94 11.54 -2.13
N GLY A 66 -10.20 12.54 -2.99
CA GLY A 66 -10.33 12.34 -4.42
C GLY A 66 -8.98 12.32 -5.18
N PRO A 67 -9.03 12.21 -6.51
CA PRO A 67 -10.14 11.69 -7.31
C PRO A 67 -10.32 10.17 -7.10
N PHE A 68 -11.51 9.65 -7.41
CA PHE A 68 -11.86 8.24 -7.23
C PHE A 68 -11.97 7.50 -8.55
N VAL A 69 -11.56 6.22 -8.54
CA VAL A 69 -11.92 5.24 -9.56
C VAL A 69 -12.83 4.22 -8.89
N ARG A 70 -14.10 4.20 -9.29
CA ARG A 70 -15.18 3.48 -8.59
C ARG A 70 -15.26 3.93 -7.12
N SER A 71 -14.98 3.04 -6.17
CA SER A 71 -15.03 3.29 -4.73
C SER A 71 -13.66 3.58 -4.11
N VAL A 72 -12.57 3.49 -4.89
CA VAL A 72 -11.20 3.58 -4.38
C VAL A 72 -10.56 4.90 -4.84
N PRO A 73 -9.92 5.68 -3.95
CA PRO A 73 -9.13 6.83 -4.32
C PRO A 73 -7.95 6.46 -5.23
N LEU A 74 -7.72 7.25 -6.26
CA LEU A 74 -6.64 7.01 -7.22
C LEU A 74 -5.26 7.01 -6.55
N TRP A 75 -5.09 7.83 -5.51
CA TRP A 75 -3.83 7.99 -4.79
C TRP A 75 -3.39 6.74 -4.03
N ILE A 76 -4.31 5.82 -3.69
CA ILE A 76 -4.02 4.58 -2.97
C ILE A 76 -3.06 3.69 -3.78
N MET A 77 -3.22 3.63 -5.11
CA MET A 77 -2.29 2.86 -5.95
C MET A 77 -0.84 3.35 -5.81
N PHE A 78 -0.66 4.66 -5.71
CA PHE A 78 0.66 5.27 -5.58
C PHE A 78 1.20 5.14 -4.15
N LEU A 79 0.33 5.15 -3.13
CA LEU A 79 0.69 4.78 -1.76
C LEU A 79 1.28 3.36 -1.75
N TRP A 80 0.64 2.39 -2.39
CA TRP A 80 1.14 1.01 -2.46
C TRP A 80 2.52 0.93 -3.11
N VAL A 81 2.73 1.59 -4.25
CA VAL A 81 4.05 1.65 -4.91
C VAL A 81 5.10 2.25 -3.98
N PHE A 82 4.81 3.41 -3.40
CA PHE A 82 5.70 4.11 -2.47
C PHE A 82 6.08 3.23 -1.27
N CYS A 83 5.10 2.61 -0.60
CA CYS A 83 5.35 1.78 0.57
C CYS A 83 6.17 0.53 0.24
N VAL A 84 5.80 -0.22 -0.81
CA VAL A 84 6.51 -1.44 -1.24
C VAL A 84 7.97 -1.13 -1.57
N GLN A 85 8.22 -0.07 -2.35
CA GLN A 85 9.57 0.31 -2.76
C GLN A 85 10.37 0.89 -1.60
N THR A 86 9.79 1.77 -0.77
CA THR A 86 10.47 2.34 0.39
C THR A 86 10.89 1.27 1.38
N GLY A 87 10.01 0.31 1.70
CA GLY A 87 10.37 -0.79 2.60
C GLY A 87 11.56 -1.60 2.08
N PHE A 88 11.64 -1.81 0.76
CA PHE A 88 12.76 -2.48 0.14
C PHE A 88 14.03 -1.64 0.16
N LEU A 89 13.95 -0.38 -0.25
CA LEU A 89 15.07 0.57 -0.20
C LEU A 89 15.64 0.70 1.21
N VAL A 90 14.80 0.81 2.24
CA VAL A 90 15.25 0.86 3.64
C VAL A 90 15.97 -0.44 4.00
N SER A 91 15.42 -1.59 3.62
CA SER A 91 16.06 -2.89 3.86
C SER A 91 17.44 -3.00 3.20
N LEU A 92 17.58 -2.51 1.96
CA LEU A 92 18.86 -2.45 1.25
C LEU A 92 19.85 -1.50 1.94
N ASN A 93 19.38 -0.33 2.40
CA ASN A 93 20.20 0.63 3.13
C ASN A 93 20.68 0.11 4.49
N LEU A 94 19.96 -0.84 5.09
CA LEU A 94 20.41 -1.58 6.28
C LEU A 94 21.46 -2.66 5.97
N GLY A 95 21.90 -2.77 4.71
CA GLY A 95 22.92 -3.73 4.27
C GLY A 95 22.39 -5.12 3.92
N LEU A 96 21.06 -5.30 3.87
CA LEU A 96 20.45 -6.57 3.46
C LEU A 96 20.43 -6.69 1.93
N GLY A 97 20.46 -7.92 1.42
CA GLY A 97 20.44 -8.21 -0.01
C GLY A 97 19.50 -9.36 -0.38
N GLY A 98 19.06 -9.38 -1.63
CA GLY A 98 18.24 -10.45 -2.19
C GLY A 98 17.00 -10.77 -1.33
N ILE A 99 16.81 -12.05 -1.00
CA ILE A 99 15.66 -12.53 -0.22
C ILE A 99 15.59 -11.89 1.17
N SER A 100 16.72 -11.65 1.83
CA SER A 100 16.74 -11.05 3.16
C SER A 100 16.18 -9.62 3.16
N ALA A 101 16.48 -8.83 2.11
CA ALA A 101 15.90 -7.51 1.93
C ALA A 101 14.39 -7.59 1.62
N CYS A 102 13.94 -8.60 0.86
CA CYS A 102 12.51 -8.81 0.61
C CYS A 102 11.76 -9.10 1.92
N LEU A 103 12.26 -10.02 2.75
CA LEU A 103 11.66 -10.36 4.03
C LEU A 103 11.58 -9.16 4.97
N MET A 104 12.68 -8.41 5.10
CA MET A 104 12.71 -7.21 5.92
C MET A 104 11.75 -6.14 5.40
N SER A 105 11.59 -6.00 4.08
CA SER A 105 10.65 -5.03 3.51
C SER A 105 9.21 -5.30 3.94
N GLY A 106 8.78 -6.57 3.96
CA GLY A 106 7.46 -6.95 4.45
C GLY A 106 7.27 -6.62 5.93
N ILE A 107 8.27 -6.93 6.76
CA ILE A 107 8.26 -6.61 8.19
C ILE A 107 8.11 -5.10 8.41
N LEU A 108 8.97 -4.31 7.76
CA LEU A 108 8.99 -2.85 7.90
C LEU A 108 7.66 -2.22 7.46
N ILE A 109 7.10 -2.68 6.34
CA ILE A 109 5.85 -2.14 5.82
C ILE A 109 4.67 -2.53 6.71
N SER A 110 4.59 -3.77 7.20
CA SER A 110 3.55 -4.14 8.16
C SER A 110 3.62 -3.34 9.46
N ILE A 111 4.83 -3.07 9.96
CA ILE A 111 5.03 -2.22 11.14
C ILE A 111 4.61 -0.78 10.83
N ALA A 112 5.00 -0.23 9.68
CA ALA A 112 4.61 1.11 9.26
C ALA A 112 3.10 1.23 9.08
N ASP A 113 2.43 0.22 8.50
CA ASP A 113 0.98 0.19 8.36
C ASP A 113 0.30 0.19 9.73
N LEU A 114 0.72 -0.72 10.61
CA LEU A 114 0.18 -0.88 11.95
C LEU A 114 0.35 0.37 12.82
N LEU A 115 1.52 1.00 12.78
CA LEU A 115 1.88 2.09 13.71
C LEU A 115 1.63 3.49 13.14
N LEU A 116 1.66 3.65 11.82
CA LEU A 116 1.64 4.96 11.18
C LEU A 116 0.50 5.08 10.16
N ILE A 117 0.48 4.28 9.10
CA ILE A 117 -0.43 4.48 7.96
C ILE A 117 -1.89 4.33 8.40
N GLU A 118 -2.25 3.17 8.94
CA GLU A 118 -3.63 2.91 9.36
C GLU A 118 -4.06 3.87 10.48
N PRO A 119 -3.32 4.06 11.60
CA PRO A 119 -3.74 5.00 12.63
C PRO A 119 -3.89 6.44 12.12
N PHE A 120 -2.95 6.94 11.33
CA PHE A 120 -2.95 8.32 10.86
C PHE A 120 -4.02 8.56 9.79
N MET A 121 -4.07 7.72 8.76
CA MET A 121 -4.96 7.93 7.62
C MET A 121 -6.42 7.54 7.93
N SER A 122 -6.63 6.48 8.70
CA SER A 122 -7.97 5.97 9.06
C SER A 122 -8.58 6.75 10.22
N ARG A 123 -7.83 7.02 11.31
CA ARG A 123 -8.39 7.68 12.50
C ARG A 123 -8.19 9.18 12.55
N THR A 124 -6.99 9.66 12.23
CA THR A 124 -6.68 11.09 12.36
C THR A 124 -7.23 11.88 11.16
N MET A 125 -7.01 11.37 9.95
CA MET A 125 -7.47 12.01 8.73
C MET A 125 -8.85 11.52 8.26
N GLU A 126 -9.34 10.41 8.81
CA GLU A 126 -10.64 9.82 8.44
C GLU A 126 -10.81 9.53 6.93
N LEU A 127 -9.73 9.18 6.22
CA LEU A 127 -9.75 8.93 4.77
C LEU A 127 -10.47 7.62 4.40
N TRP A 128 -10.47 6.65 5.29
CA TRP A 128 -11.28 5.45 5.16
C TRP A 128 -11.76 4.98 6.51
N ARG A 129 -12.79 4.15 6.49
CA ARG A 129 -13.27 3.43 7.65
C ARG A 129 -13.37 1.96 7.28
N TRP A 130 -12.89 1.12 8.17
CA TRP A 130 -13.06 -0.31 8.03
C TRP A 130 -14.32 -0.78 8.75
N THR A 131 -15.04 -1.76 8.19
CA THR A 131 -16.21 -2.38 8.81
C THR A 131 -16.18 -3.90 8.64
N PRO A 132 -16.51 -4.68 9.68
CA PRO A 132 -16.63 -6.12 9.54
C PRO A 132 -17.82 -6.50 8.68
N VAL A 133 -17.56 -7.35 7.68
CA VAL A 133 -18.61 -7.90 6.81
C VAL A 133 -19.12 -9.21 7.39
N VAL A 134 -20.44 -9.34 7.55
CA VAL A 134 -21.11 -10.57 8.00
C VAL A 134 -20.83 -11.69 7.00
N ASN A 135 -20.32 -12.83 7.48
CA ASN A 135 -19.84 -13.97 6.66
C ASN A 135 -18.69 -13.69 5.68
N GLY A 136 -17.99 -12.57 5.84
CA GLY A 136 -16.81 -12.31 5.03
C GLY A 136 -15.54 -13.02 5.55
N TYR A 137 -14.48 -13.03 4.73
CA TYR A 137 -13.14 -13.56 5.02
C TYR A 137 -12.57 -13.21 6.41
N PHE A 138 -12.92 -12.06 7.00
CA PHE A 138 -12.47 -11.62 8.34
C PHE A 138 -13.45 -11.88 9.50
N ARG A 139 -14.44 -12.77 9.35
CA ARG A 139 -15.44 -13.07 10.40
C ARG A 139 -14.82 -13.51 11.74
N ILE A 140 -13.62 -14.08 11.73
CA ILE A 140 -12.95 -14.64 12.92
C ILE A 140 -12.46 -13.54 13.88
N VAL A 141 -12.41 -12.28 13.44
CA VAL A 141 -11.81 -11.17 14.20
C VAL A 141 -12.82 -10.58 15.19
N PRO A 142 -12.56 -10.60 16.51
CA PRO A 142 -13.53 -10.11 17.51
C PRO A 142 -13.81 -8.62 17.37
N SER A 143 -15.09 -8.23 17.47
CA SER A 143 -15.56 -6.85 17.30
C SER A 143 -14.90 -5.81 18.22
N LYS A 144 -14.35 -6.24 19.36
CA LYS A 144 -13.63 -5.36 20.30
C LYS A 144 -12.23 -4.97 19.81
N VAL A 145 -11.62 -5.74 18.92
CA VAL A 145 -10.29 -5.46 18.32
C VAL A 145 -10.41 -4.46 17.17
N HIS A 146 -11.63 -4.26 16.65
CA HIS A 146 -11.94 -3.40 15.49
C HIS A 146 -11.65 -1.91 15.74
N ARG A 147 -11.53 -1.51 17.02
CA ARG A 147 -11.23 -0.13 17.41
C ARG A 147 -9.75 0.23 17.26
N PHE A 148 -8.86 -0.77 17.20
CA PHE A 148 -7.42 -0.54 17.35
C PHE A 148 -6.60 -0.84 16.10
N THR A 149 -7.15 -1.52 15.11
CA THR A 149 -6.36 -1.98 13.95
C THR A 149 -7.25 -2.30 12.74
N ALA A 150 -6.70 -2.16 11.53
CA ALA A 150 -7.24 -2.80 10.32
C ALA A 150 -7.43 -4.32 10.58
N PRO A 151 -8.26 -5.05 9.82
CA PRO A 151 -8.43 -6.48 10.05
C PRO A 151 -7.06 -7.16 9.96
N PRO A 152 -6.78 -8.21 10.75
CA PRO A 152 -5.54 -8.99 10.68
C PRO A 152 -5.07 -9.33 9.27
N GLY A 153 -5.97 -9.61 8.32
CA GLY A 153 -5.56 -9.87 6.93
C GLY A 153 -5.10 -8.65 6.15
N ASN A 154 -5.40 -7.42 6.55
CA ASN A 154 -4.74 -6.23 6.03
C ASN A 154 -3.24 -6.32 6.34
N TYR A 155 -2.85 -6.60 7.58
CA TYR A 155 -1.45 -6.75 7.95
C TYR A 155 -0.77 -7.94 7.27
N VAL A 156 -1.49 -9.05 7.10
CA VAL A 156 -0.99 -10.18 6.30
C VAL A 156 -0.74 -9.74 4.85
N THR A 157 -1.63 -8.93 4.27
CA THR A 157 -1.45 -8.40 2.91
C THR A 157 -0.25 -7.46 2.86
N TRP A 158 -0.15 -6.50 3.78
CA TRP A 158 0.99 -5.58 3.91
C TRP A 158 2.30 -6.28 4.29
N PHE A 159 2.25 -7.53 4.76
CA PHE A 159 3.43 -8.37 5.00
C PHE A 159 3.81 -9.16 3.75
N VAL A 160 2.89 -10.00 3.28
CA VAL A 160 3.11 -11.01 2.25
C VAL A 160 3.29 -10.35 0.88
N PHE A 161 2.46 -9.38 0.53
CA PHE A 161 2.49 -8.80 -0.80
C PHE A 161 3.80 -8.07 -1.10
N PRO A 162 4.33 -7.19 -0.23
CA PRO A 162 5.63 -6.58 -0.47
C PRO A 162 6.77 -7.59 -0.60
N ILE A 163 6.76 -8.67 0.21
CA ILE A 163 7.74 -9.76 0.10
C ILE A 163 7.67 -10.37 -1.30
N LEU A 164 6.48 -10.75 -1.76
CA LEU A 164 6.29 -11.39 -3.06
C LEU A 164 6.67 -10.45 -4.21
N ALA A 165 6.26 -9.19 -4.16
CA ALA A 165 6.59 -8.19 -5.18
C ALA A 165 8.11 -7.96 -5.26
N ASN A 166 8.79 -7.81 -4.12
CA ASN A 166 10.24 -7.58 -4.10
C ASN A 166 11.02 -8.86 -4.45
N CYS A 167 10.55 -10.04 -4.05
CA CYS A 167 11.11 -11.31 -4.51
C CYS A 167 10.96 -11.49 -6.02
N PHE A 168 9.85 -11.04 -6.61
CA PHE A 168 9.68 -11.03 -8.06
C PHE A 168 10.72 -10.13 -8.73
N LEU A 169 10.96 -8.91 -8.23
CA LEU A 169 12.03 -8.04 -8.74
C LEU A 169 13.42 -8.67 -8.63
N VAL A 170 13.75 -9.25 -7.46
CA VAL A 170 15.01 -9.97 -7.25
C VAL A 170 15.15 -11.16 -8.20
N SER A 171 14.06 -11.87 -8.48
CA SER A 171 14.06 -12.99 -9.43
C SER A 171 14.36 -12.49 -10.84
N LEU A 172 13.75 -11.37 -11.27
CA LEU A 172 14.05 -10.76 -12.56
C LEU A 172 15.54 -10.38 -12.69
N MET A 173 16.20 -9.97 -11.61
CA MET A 173 17.64 -9.67 -11.59
C MET A 173 18.52 -10.92 -11.75
N ILE A 174 18.03 -12.08 -11.32
CA ILE A 174 18.77 -13.35 -11.41
C ILE A 174 18.64 -13.94 -12.82
N PHE A 175 17.45 -13.85 -13.42
CA PHE A 175 17.14 -14.52 -14.69
C PHE A 175 17.34 -13.66 -15.94
N PHE A 176 17.44 -12.34 -15.81
CA PHE A 176 17.60 -11.38 -16.91
C PHE A 176 18.57 -10.27 -16.54
#